data_AF-A0A3L6SMU5-F1
#
_entry.id   AF-A0A3L6SMU5-F1
#
_cell.length_a   1.000
_cell.length_b   1.000
_cell.length_c   1.000
_cell.angle_alpha   90.00
_cell.angle_beta   90.00
_cell.angle_gamma   90.00
#
_symmetry.space_group_name_H-M   'P 1'
#
loop_
_entity.id
_entity.type
_entity.pdbx_description
1 polymer ?
#
loop_
_entity_poly.entity_id
_entity_poly.type
_entity_poly.pdbx_seq_one_letter_code
_entity_poly.pdbx_strand_id
1 'polypeptide(L)'
;MVELDESNFDAVVRVVDYLFFDFYASGVVTASSSPRSHRGVSMISFCAVMLDEAAPVLTGLSTPIIIAKVNDDKYRKLGSKYGVDGFPTLMLFDHGVPSEYMDSRKADLLIEYLKKLVAPDVSVLKSDSWIKSFVEAAGINFPLFIGFGVDESSIAEYGAKYKKKAWFSTTKDFSEDI
;
A
#
# COMPACT_ATOMS: atom_id res chain seq x y z
N MET A 1 1.11 13.32 -4.90
CA MET A 1 1.28 12.95 -3.49
C MET A 1 1.07 14.16 -2.59
N VAL A 2 0.64 13.95 -1.34
CA VAL A 2 0.55 15.01 -0.31
C VAL A 2 1.92 15.25 0.32
N GLU A 3 2.30 16.49 0.61
CA GLU A 3 3.50 16.80 1.40
C GLU A 3 3.11 16.96 2.87
N LEU A 4 3.77 16.21 3.74
CA LEU A 4 3.54 16.24 5.18
C LEU A 4 4.70 16.88 5.91
N ASP A 5 4.36 17.64 6.95
CA ASP A 5 5.30 18.35 7.82
C ASP A 5 4.80 18.37 9.27
N GLU A 6 5.59 18.97 10.16
CA GLU A 6 5.25 19.06 11.59
C GLU A 6 3.92 19.78 11.86
N SER A 7 3.41 20.62 10.94
CA SER A 7 2.17 21.39 11.13
C SER A 7 0.91 20.60 10.76
N ASN A 8 1.01 19.65 9.82
CA ASN A 8 -0.14 18.91 9.30
C ASN A 8 -0.13 17.41 9.61
N PHE A 9 1.02 16.83 9.97
CA PHE A 9 1.19 15.38 10.06
C PHE A 9 0.22 14.73 11.05
N ASP A 10 0.18 15.25 12.28
CA ASP A 10 -0.68 14.69 13.33
C ASP A 10 -2.17 14.86 13.01
N ALA A 11 -2.55 15.91 12.26
CA ALA A 11 -3.93 16.12 11.83
C ALA A 11 -4.32 15.10 10.76
N VAL A 12 -3.44 14.83 9.78
CA VAL A 12 -3.67 13.84 8.73
C VAL A 12 -3.79 12.45 9.33
N VAL A 13 -2.83 12.03 10.16
CA VAL A 13 -2.81 10.69 10.80
C VAL A 13 -4.08 10.40 11.61
N ARG A 14 -4.73 11.43 12.17
CA ARG A 14 -5.98 11.28 12.93
C ARG A 14 -7.23 11.10 12.07
N VAL A 15 -7.19 11.60 10.83
CA VAL A 15 -8.36 11.66 9.94
C VAL A 15 -8.36 10.51 8.94
N VAL A 16 -7.18 10.04 8.54
CA VAL A 16 -7.03 8.98 7.54
C VAL A 16 -6.84 7.63 8.22
N ASP A 17 -7.55 6.61 7.74
CA ASP A 17 -7.39 5.25 8.25
C ASP A 17 -6.07 4.65 7.79
N TYR A 18 -5.68 4.90 6.54
CA TYR A 18 -4.45 4.39 5.94
C TYR A 18 -3.63 5.50 5.30
N LEU A 19 -2.38 5.62 5.72
CA LEU A 19 -1.39 6.56 5.20
C LEU A 19 -0.11 5.83 4.86
N PHE A 20 0.37 5.96 3.62
CA PHE A 20 1.64 5.41 3.19
C PHE A 20 2.53 6.54 2.67
N PHE A 21 3.78 6.61 3.15
CA PHE A 21 4.65 7.73 2.81
C PHE A 21 6.12 7.38 2.94
N ASP A 22 6.97 8.15 2.26
CA ASP A 22 8.42 8.11 2.44
C ASP A 22 8.92 9.27 3.30
N PHE A 23 9.89 8.98 4.17
CA PHE A 23 10.84 9.98 4.63
C PHE A 23 11.98 10.06 3.62
N TYR A 24 12.26 11.26 3.11
CA TYR A 24 13.34 11.50 2.15
C TYR A 24 14.24 12.67 2.58
N ALA A 25 15.49 12.62 2.11
CA ALA A 25 16.46 13.70 2.25
C ALA A 25 16.93 14.16 0.86
N SER A 26 16.88 15.46 0.61
CA SER A 26 17.28 16.10 -0.65
C SER A 26 18.80 16.09 -0.85
N GLY A 27 19.57 15.85 0.21
CA GLY A 27 21.05 15.89 0.22
C GLY A 27 21.79 14.60 -0.13
N VAL A 28 21.14 13.49 -0.48
CA VAL A 28 21.84 12.23 -0.81
C VAL A 28 22.38 12.25 -2.25
N VAL A 29 23.39 13.09 -2.48
CA VAL A 29 24.38 12.90 -3.55
C VAL A 29 25.54 12.15 -2.92
N THR A 30 25.55 10.83 -3.09
CA THR A 30 26.70 9.92 -2.92
C THR A 30 27.76 10.35 -1.90
N ALA A 31 27.59 9.98 -0.63
CA ALA A 31 28.74 9.72 0.25
C ALA A 31 29.40 8.37 -0.14
N SER A 32 29.72 8.21 -1.42
CA SER A 32 30.62 7.19 -1.95
C SER A 32 31.30 7.80 -3.15
N SER A 33 32.38 8.52 -2.90
CA SER A 33 33.32 8.99 -3.92
C SER A 33 33.88 7.79 -4.69
N SER A 34 33.28 7.45 -5.83
CA SER A 34 33.90 6.60 -6.85
C SER A 34 33.32 6.95 -8.24
N PRO A 35 34.09 7.63 -9.12
CA PRO A 35 33.57 8.21 -10.37
C PRO A 35 33.52 7.19 -11.52
N ARG A 36 32.99 5.98 -11.28
CA ARG A 36 32.80 4.95 -12.31
C ARG A 36 31.61 4.03 -12.00
N SER A 37 30.38 4.53 -12.13
CA SER A 37 29.24 3.66 -12.44
C SER A 37 28.13 4.44 -13.12
N HIS A 38 27.82 4.02 -14.34
CA HIS A 38 26.67 4.31 -15.19
C HIS A 38 25.46 4.93 -14.48
N ARG A 39 24.92 6.01 -15.08
CA ARG A 39 23.62 6.66 -14.82
C ARG A 39 22.59 5.74 -14.14
N GLY A 40 22.66 5.65 -12.82
CA GLY A 40 21.67 4.99 -11.98
C GLY A 40 20.78 6.06 -11.36
N VAL A 41 19.47 5.90 -11.45
CA VAL A 41 18.50 6.72 -10.73
C VAL A 41 18.72 6.48 -9.23
N SER A 42 18.87 7.54 -8.44
CA SER A 42 19.03 7.42 -6.98
C SER A 42 17.84 6.66 -6.36
N MET A 43 18.08 5.85 -5.32
CA MET A 43 17.02 5.11 -4.61
C MET A 43 15.86 6.00 -4.15
N ILE A 44 16.16 7.26 -3.79
CA ILE A 44 15.17 8.28 -3.42
C ILE A 44 14.29 8.64 -4.61
N SER A 45 14.91 8.91 -5.76
CA SER A 45 14.17 9.21 -6.99
C SER A 45 13.37 8.00 -7.48
N PHE A 46 13.84 6.79 -7.21
CA PHE A 46 13.11 5.57 -7.53
C PHE A 46 11.85 5.39 -6.66
N CYS A 47 11.96 5.59 -5.34
CA CYS A 47 10.81 5.50 -4.45
C CYS A 47 9.78 6.60 -4.72
N ALA A 48 10.22 7.83 -5.03
CA ALA A 48 9.31 8.91 -5.42
C ALA A 48 8.50 8.56 -6.67
N VAL A 49 9.13 8.01 -7.72
CA VAL A 49 8.43 7.58 -8.95
C VAL A 49 7.45 6.44 -8.65
N MET A 50 7.87 5.46 -7.86
CA MET A 50 7.01 4.35 -7.43
C MET A 50 5.75 4.86 -6.69
N LEU A 51 5.90 5.82 -5.78
CA LEU A 51 4.79 6.40 -5.03
C LEU A 51 3.87 7.27 -5.89
N ASP A 52 4.42 8.05 -6.82
CA ASP A 52 3.62 8.85 -7.76
C ASP A 52 2.77 7.96 -8.68
N GLU A 53 3.30 6.82 -9.12
CA GLU A 53 2.56 5.83 -9.92
C GLU A 53 1.45 5.15 -9.09
N ALA A 54 1.73 4.82 -7.83
CA ALA A 54 0.78 4.15 -6.94
C ALA A 54 -0.34 5.07 -6.45
N ALA A 55 -0.06 6.36 -6.24
CA ALA A 55 -0.99 7.33 -5.67
C ALA A 55 -2.39 7.34 -6.31
N PRO A 56 -2.56 7.53 -7.64
CA PRO A 56 -3.89 7.62 -8.23
C PRO A 56 -4.71 6.34 -8.06
N VAL A 57 -4.05 5.17 -8.09
CA VAL A 57 -4.71 3.87 -7.94
C VAL A 57 -5.20 3.69 -6.50
N LEU A 58 -4.34 4.00 -5.53
CA LEU A 58 -4.59 3.73 -4.11
C LEU A 58 -5.58 4.71 -3.48
N THR A 59 -5.64 5.96 -3.96
CA THR A 59 -6.68 6.91 -3.54
C THR A 59 -8.05 6.59 -4.11
N GLY A 60 -8.12 5.83 -5.21
CA GLY A 60 -9.37 5.46 -5.88
C GLY A 60 -10.02 4.18 -5.35
N LEU A 61 -9.44 3.53 -4.35
CA LEU A 61 -9.99 2.33 -3.73
C LEU A 61 -11.24 2.67 -2.89
N SER A 62 -12.08 1.66 -2.63
CA SER A 62 -13.21 1.79 -1.71
C SER A 62 -12.76 2.20 -0.30
N THR A 63 -11.60 1.67 0.12
CA THR A 63 -10.88 2.05 1.33
C THR A 63 -9.62 2.78 0.88
N PRO A 64 -9.63 4.12 0.83
CA PRO A 64 -8.53 4.88 0.23
C PRO A 64 -7.27 4.82 1.11
N ILE A 65 -6.12 4.78 0.44
CA ILE A 65 -4.82 4.94 1.10
C ILE A 65 -4.21 6.25 0.61
N ILE A 66 -3.94 7.15 1.54
CA ILE A 66 -3.32 8.43 1.20
C ILE A 66 -1.83 8.21 0.99
N ILE A 67 -1.31 8.64 -0.15
CA ILE A 67 0.13 8.60 -0.47
C ILE A 67 0.75 9.97 -0.26
N ALA A 68 1.77 10.02 0.59
CA ALA A 68 2.45 11.25 0.97
C ALA A 68 3.97 11.12 1.01
N LYS A 69 4.63 12.23 1.32
CA LYS A 69 6.09 12.32 1.52
C LYS A 69 6.43 13.30 2.63
N VAL A 70 7.54 13.04 3.34
CA VAL A 70 8.07 13.90 4.41
C VAL A 70 9.54 14.23 4.10
N ASN A 71 9.86 15.52 4.06
CA ASN A 71 11.22 15.99 3.90
C ASN A 71 11.97 16.01 5.25
N ASP A 72 12.80 15.02 5.51
CA ASP A 72 13.51 14.90 6.78
C ASP A 72 14.62 15.95 6.97
N ASP A 73 15.20 16.49 5.89
CA ASP A 73 16.18 17.59 6.01
C ASP A 73 15.56 18.81 6.71
N LYS A 74 14.26 19.03 6.50
CA LYS A 74 13.49 20.10 7.14
C LYS A 74 12.86 19.67 8.47
N TYR A 75 12.44 18.42 8.56
CA TYR A 75 11.59 17.93 9.65
C TYR A 75 12.20 16.74 10.41
N ARG A 76 13.51 16.81 10.69
CA ARG A 76 14.29 15.74 11.33
C ARG A 76 13.72 15.22 12.65
N LYS A 77 13.02 16.06 13.42
CA LYS A 77 12.37 15.62 14.68
C LYS A 77 11.25 14.62 14.39
N LEU A 78 10.54 14.79 13.28
CA LEU A 78 9.47 13.90 12.85
C LEU A 78 10.03 12.54 12.43
N GLY A 79 11.10 12.48 11.63
CA GLY A 79 11.77 11.21 11.31
C GLY A 79 12.35 10.54 12.56
N SER A 80 12.98 11.30 13.45
CA SER A 80 13.54 10.78 14.72
C SER A 80 12.46 10.17 15.62
N LYS A 81 11.25 10.76 15.66
CA LYS A 81 10.09 10.24 16.42
C LYS A 81 9.70 8.82 15.99
N TYR A 82 9.92 8.48 14.72
CA TYR A 82 9.61 7.18 14.14
C TYR A 82 10.83 6.30 13.89
N GLY A 83 12.01 6.70 14.40
CA GLY A 83 13.22 5.88 14.34
C GLY A 83 13.85 5.82 12.94
N VAL A 84 13.63 6.82 12.08
CA VAL A 84 14.24 6.88 10.75
C VAL A 84 15.74 7.10 10.88
N ASP A 85 16.54 6.14 10.40
CA ASP A 85 18.00 6.15 10.43
C ASP A 85 18.67 6.14 9.04
N GLY A 86 17.87 5.95 7.98
CA GLY A 86 18.32 5.93 6.60
C GLY A 86 17.27 6.52 5.65
N PHE A 87 17.67 6.77 4.39
CA PHE A 87 16.77 7.32 3.39
C PHE A 87 16.84 6.56 2.05
N PRO A 88 15.71 6.43 1.34
CA PRO A 88 14.35 6.69 1.82
C PRO A 88 13.88 5.60 2.79
N THR A 89 13.06 5.97 3.79
CA THR A 89 12.36 5.01 4.67
C THR A 89 10.86 5.08 4.38
N LEU A 90 10.28 3.94 3.99
CA LEU A 90 8.86 3.82 3.67
C LEU A 90 8.08 3.44 4.92
N MET A 91 7.01 4.17 5.21
CA MET A 91 6.19 3.98 6.40
C MET A 91 4.73 3.79 6.01
N LEU A 92 4.09 2.84 6.67
CA LEU A 92 2.66 2.58 6.63
C LEU A 92 2.05 2.87 8.00
N PHE A 93 1.02 3.70 8.02
CA PHE A 93 0.17 3.89 9.18
C PHE A 93 -1.16 3.20 8.93
N ASP A 94 -1.51 2.27 9.81
CA ASP A 94 -2.77 1.53 9.84
C ASP A 94 -3.54 1.97 11.09
N HIS A 95 -4.58 2.76 10.92
CA HIS A 95 -5.36 3.39 11.99
C HIS A 95 -4.47 4.10 13.02
N GLY A 96 -3.49 4.86 12.53
CA GLY A 96 -2.52 5.58 13.34
C GLY A 96 -1.38 4.75 13.93
N VAL A 97 -1.35 3.43 13.70
CA VAL A 97 -0.27 2.54 14.13
C VAL A 97 0.82 2.52 13.06
N PRO A 98 2.04 3.02 13.34
CA PRO A 98 3.13 3.06 12.38
C PRO A 98 3.82 1.69 12.22
N SER A 99 4.22 1.39 11.00
CA SER A 99 5.10 0.26 10.67
C SER A 99 5.99 0.62 9.48
N GLU A 100 7.23 0.12 9.50
CA GLU A 100 8.15 0.29 8.37
C GLU A 100 7.83 -0.74 7.28
N TYR A 101 7.78 -0.28 6.03
CA TYR A 101 7.59 -1.13 4.86
C TYR A 101 8.95 -1.51 4.27
N MET A 102 9.26 -2.80 4.36
CA MET A 102 10.54 -3.39 3.95
C MET A 102 10.43 -4.31 2.72
N ASP A 103 9.24 -4.41 2.13
CA ASP A 103 8.99 -5.30 1.00
C ASP A 103 9.39 -4.62 -0.34
N SER A 104 8.98 -5.22 -1.46
CA SER A 104 9.32 -4.81 -2.80
C SER A 104 9.09 -3.32 -3.06
N ARG A 105 10.09 -2.69 -3.68
CA ARG A 105 10.05 -1.28 -4.11
C ARG A 105 9.59 -1.11 -5.58
N LYS A 106 8.85 -2.08 -6.11
CA LYS A 106 8.22 -1.93 -7.43
C LYS A 106 6.79 -1.43 -7.28
N ALA A 107 6.35 -0.51 -8.15
CA ALA A 107 5.06 0.15 -8.03
C ALA A 107 3.89 -0.84 -8.10
N ASP A 108 3.94 -1.78 -9.03
CA ASP A 108 2.96 -2.87 -9.19
C ASP A 108 2.81 -3.70 -7.91
N LEU A 109 3.93 -4.18 -7.35
CA LEU A 109 3.94 -5.00 -6.14
C LEU A 109 3.50 -4.20 -4.89
N LEU A 110 3.88 -2.92 -4.80
CA LEU A 110 3.40 -2.03 -3.74
C LEU A 110 1.89 -1.83 -3.81
N ILE A 111 1.36 -1.55 -5.00
CA ILE A 111 -0.08 -1.35 -5.23
C ILE A 111 -0.85 -2.60 -4.81
N GLU A 112 -0.39 -3.78 -5.20
CA GLU A 112 -1.05 -5.04 -4.85
C GLU A 112 -1.00 -5.32 -3.34
N TYR A 113 0.16 -5.13 -2.71
CA TYR A 113 0.30 -5.27 -1.27
C TYR A 113 -0.67 -4.34 -0.52
N LEU A 114 -0.71 -3.07 -0.89
CA LEU A 114 -1.54 -2.06 -0.25
C LEU A 114 -3.03 -2.29 -0.52
N LYS A 115 -3.42 -2.68 -1.75
CA LYS A 115 -4.79 -3.13 -2.05
C LYS A 115 -5.20 -4.29 -1.16
N LYS A 116 -4.30 -5.25 -0.96
CA LYS A 116 -4.56 -6.44 -0.14
C LYS A 116 -4.72 -6.10 1.33
N LEU A 117 -3.92 -5.17 1.82
CA LEU A 117 -3.97 -4.68 3.20
C LEU A 117 -5.37 -4.15 3.55
N VAL A 118 -5.92 -3.28 2.69
CA VAL A 118 -7.19 -2.56 2.94
C VAL A 118 -8.43 -3.28 2.44
N ALA A 119 -8.25 -4.39 1.72
CA ALA A 119 -9.35 -5.23 1.31
C ALA A 119 -10.09 -5.82 2.52
N PRO A 120 -11.39 -6.12 2.39
CA PRO A 120 -12.10 -6.89 3.40
C PRO A 120 -11.49 -8.29 3.52
N ASP A 121 -11.64 -8.90 4.70
CA ASP A 121 -11.14 -10.24 4.98
C ASP A 121 -11.78 -11.29 4.05
N VAL A 122 -13.05 -11.06 3.70
CA VAL A 122 -13.80 -11.80 2.69
C VAL A 122 -14.58 -10.81 1.83
N SER A 123 -14.43 -10.88 0.51
CA SER A 123 -15.19 -10.02 -0.43
C SER A 123 -16.48 -10.71 -0.88
N VAL A 124 -17.63 -10.05 -0.75
CA VAL A 124 -18.91 -10.57 -1.25
C VAL A 124 -19.12 -10.09 -2.69
N LEU A 125 -19.11 -11.02 -3.63
CA LEU A 125 -19.28 -10.80 -5.06
C LEU A 125 -20.72 -11.10 -5.46
N LYS A 126 -21.34 -10.21 -6.23
CA LYS A 126 -22.79 -10.25 -6.52
C LYS A 126 -23.14 -10.48 -7.99
N SER A 127 -22.16 -10.52 -8.89
CA SER A 127 -22.35 -10.72 -10.33
C SER A 127 -21.07 -11.19 -10.99
N ASP A 128 -21.19 -11.74 -12.21
CA ASP A 128 -20.05 -12.16 -13.03
C ASP A 128 -19.12 -11.01 -13.36
N SER A 129 -19.67 -9.81 -13.57
CA SER A 129 -18.87 -8.58 -13.73
C SER A 129 -18.00 -8.32 -12.50
N TRP A 130 -18.54 -8.49 -11.28
CA TRP A 130 -17.76 -8.32 -10.05
C TRP A 130 -16.73 -9.42 -9.88
N ILE A 131 -17.04 -10.66 -10.25
CA ILE A 131 -16.08 -11.78 -10.23
C ILE A 131 -14.93 -11.48 -11.18
N LYS A 132 -15.22 -11.07 -12.42
CA LYS A 132 -14.20 -10.70 -13.40
C LYS A 132 -13.30 -9.58 -12.88
N SER A 133 -13.88 -8.47 -12.43
CA SER A 133 -13.10 -7.34 -11.88
C SER A 133 -12.30 -7.73 -10.65
N PHE A 134 -12.83 -8.61 -9.79
CA PHE A 134 -12.11 -9.11 -8.62
C PHE A 134 -10.91 -9.97 -9.01
N VAL A 135 -11.07 -10.90 -9.96
CA VAL A 135 -9.96 -11.74 -10.46
C VAL A 135 -8.87 -10.88 -11.11
N GLU A 136 -9.27 -9.91 -11.94
CA GLU A 136 -8.32 -8.97 -12.58
C GLU A 136 -7.58 -8.12 -11.54
N ALA A 137 -8.28 -7.61 -10.53
CA ALA A 137 -7.69 -6.80 -9.47
C ALA A 137 -6.82 -7.59 -8.48
N ALA A 138 -7.18 -8.87 -8.23
CA ALA A 138 -6.45 -9.76 -7.32
C ALA A 138 -5.08 -10.16 -7.88
N GLY A 139 -4.94 -10.16 -9.22
CA GLY A 139 -3.70 -10.53 -9.90
C GLY A 139 -3.31 -12.00 -9.67
N ILE A 140 -2.02 -12.30 -9.86
CA ILE A 140 -1.48 -13.66 -9.75
C ILE A 140 -0.52 -13.85 -8.56
N ASN A 141 -0.23 -12.78 -7.82
CA ASN A 141 0.78 -12.79 -6.77
C ASN A 141 0.28 -13.41 -5.45
N PHE A 142 -1.04 -13.53 -5.28
CA PHE A 142 -1.66 -14.20 -4.14
C PHE A 142 -2.63 -15.29 -4.62
N PRO A 143 -2.68 -16.46 -3.95
CA PRO A 143 -3.75 -17.43 -4.11
C PRO A 143 -5.13 -16.80 -3.98
N LEU A 144 -6.07 -17.29 -4.79
CA LEU A 144 -7.44 -16.80 -4.88
C LEU A 144 -8.43 -17.92 -4.54
N PHE A 145 -9.27 -17.68 -3.54
CA PHE A 145 -10.39 -18.54 -3.17
C PHE A 145 -11.71 -17.80 -3.47
N ILE A 146 -12.58 -18.44 -4.25
CA ILE A 146 -13.95 -17.98 -4.53
C ILE A 146 -14.93 -19.10 -4.15
N GLY A 147 -15.72 -18.88 -3.10
CA GLY A 147 -16.74 -19.81 -2.64
C GLY A 147 -18.10 -19.54 -3.27
N PHE A 148 -18.60 -20.47 -4.08
CA PHE A 148 -19.96 -20.39 -4.66
C PHE A 148 -20.99 -21.04 -3.72
N GLY A 149 -22.07 -20.33 -3.42
CA GLY A 149 -23.13 -20.80 -2.51
C GLY A 149 -22.69 -20.86 -1.03
N VAL A 150 -21.57 -20.24 -0.68
CA VAL A 150 -21.03 -20.18 0.67
C VAL A 150 -21.32 -18.81 1.26
N ASP A 151 -21.80 -18.76 2.51
CA ASP A 151 -21.99 -17.48 3.20
C ASP A 151 -20.66 -16.96 3.76
N GLU A 152 -20.49 -15.64 3.77
CA GLU A 152 -19.29 -14.96 4.31
C GLU A 152 -18.92 -15.47 5.70
N SER A 153 -19.92 -15.63 6.58
CA SER A 153 -19.74 -16.09 7.96
C SER A 153 -19.09 -17.47 8.07
N SER A 154 -19.22 -18.31 7.04
CA SER A 154 -18.67 -19.67 7.02
C SER A 154 -17.17 -19.68 6.78
N ILE A 155 -16.61 -18.63 6.18
CA ILE A 155 -15.19 -18.53 5.86
C ILE A 155 -14.50 -17.32 6.50
N ALA A 156 -15.23 -16.51 7.28
CA ALA A 156 -14.72 -15.30 7.90
C ALA A 156 -13.45 -15.54 8.74
N GLU A 157 -13.41 -16.63 9.53
CA GLU A 157 -12.21 -16.99 10.31
C GLU A 157 -10.99 -17.21 9.41
N TYR A 158 -11.16 -17.90 8.28
CA TYR A 158 -10.07 -18.16 7.34
C TYR A 158 -9.66 -16.90 6.59
N GLY A 159 -10.63 -16.08 6.18
CA GLY A 159 -10.38 -14.77 5.59
C GLY A 159 -9.52 -13.90 6.50
N ALA A 160 -9.88 -13.78 7.77
CA ALA A 160 -9.12 -13.01 8.75
C ALA A 160 -7.73 -13.62 9.01
N LYS A 161 -7.65 -14.93 9.21
CA LYS A 161 -6.40 -15.63 9.53
C LYS A 161 -5.38 -15.61 8.39
N TYR A 162 -5.86 -15.71 7.14
CA TYR A 162 -5.01 -15.83 5.95
C TYR A 162 -5.07 -14.60 5.04
N LYS A 163 -5.63 -13.47 5.50
CA LYS A 163 -5.73 -12.22 4.75
C LYS A 163 -4.41 -11.85 4.07
N LYS A 164 -3.30 -11.86 4.78
CA LYS A 164 -1.99 -11.46 4.22
C LYS A 164 -1.41 -12.46 3.20
N LYS A 165 -2.06 -13.60 2.98
CA LYS A 165 -1.54 -14.72 2.17
C LYS A 165 -2.44 -15.10 1.01
N ALA A 166 -3.74 -14.81 1.06
CA ALA A 166 -4.68 -15.19 0.01
C ALA A 166 -5.90 -14.27 -0.05
N TRP A 167 -6.51 -14.18 -1.22
CA TRP A 167 -7.81 -13.57 -1.45
C TRP A 167 -8.92 -14.55 -1.13
N PHE A 168 -9.92 -14.07 -0.38
CA PHE A 168 -11.13 -14.82 -0.08
C PHE A 168 -12.32 -14.03 -0.56
N SER A 169 -13.20 -14.69 -1.29
CA SER A 169 -14.48 -14.14 -1.67
C SER A 169 -15.57 -15.20 -1.65
N THR A 170 -16.81 -14.72 -1.54
CA THR A 170 -18.00 -15.55 -1.69
C THR A 170 -18.92 -14.95 -2.75
N THR A 171 -19.71 -15.81 -3.38
CA THR A 171 -20.83 -15.40 -4.25
C THR A 171 -22.04 -16.28 -3.95
N LYS A 172 -23.22 -15.66 -3.91
CA LYS A 172 -24.49 -16.36 -3.62
C LYS A 172 -25.13 -16.95 -4.87
N ASP A 173 -24.80 -16.41 -6.04
CA ASP A 173 -25.53 -16.71 -7.27
C ASP A 173 -24.65 -17.45 -8.27
N PHE A 174 -25.20 -18.53 -8.81
CA PHE A 174 -24.78 -19.13 -10.09
C PHE A 174 -25.48 -18.39 -11.25
N SER A 175 -25.56 -17.07 -11.19
CA SER A 175 -26.28 -16.28 -12.19
C SER A 175 -25.60 -16.47 -13.54
N GLU A 176 -26.09 -17.42 -14.33
CA GLU A 176 -25.91 -17.41 -15.77
C GLU A 176 -26.55 -16.11 -16.24
N ASP A 177 -25.74 -15.08 -16.49
CA ASP A 177 -26.19 -13.94 -17.27
C ASP A 177 -26.60 -14.51 -18.66
N ILE A 178 -27.91 -14.77 -18.83
CA ILE A 178 -28.55 -15.19 -20.11
C ILE A 178 -28.53 -14.03 -21.09
#